data_AF-A0A9E5NYJ4-F1
#
_entry.id   AF-A0A9E5NYJ4-F1
#
_cell.length_a   1.000
_cell.length_b   1.000
_cell.length_c   1.000
_cell.angle_alpha   90.00
_cell.angle_beta   90.00
_cell.angle_gamma   90.00
#
_symmetry.space_group_name_H-M   'P 1'
#
loop_
_entity.id
_entity.type
_entity.pdbx_description
1 polymer ?
#
loop_
_entity_poly.entity_id
_entity_poly.type
_entity_poly.pdbx_seq_one_letter_code
_entity_poly.pdbx_strand_id
1 'polypeptide(L)'
;MIDPERSRRSLPSRRQFIALGIGALAVVTTPRLLRRRRELVRRTVPVMGTIADIAVAHRDERYAQAAIDAAIAELRHVDRTMTRFSDSSEVGLANLKAGSEPVLVSRSTALVLEEALRWAEASDGAFDPCLGRAMALWDVGERAEPPPAEQVSGLAGRRLYRSLEIGELAGEPAVRIGDPDAAIDLGGIAKGYGVDRAVEALRSYGIYNGLVNVGGDLYALGVSEDGDPWKVGIRDPDDPQGLVGTVEVSDRRRGYVGRLHPVLPARRPPLPPHARSLDRRAAPCGHAQRDGHGRGLHVGGCRGHRRLRDGRPGCGAAAKAPGTGRQDRPLGIEAPAPVTV
;
A
#
# COMPACT_ATOMS: atom_id res chain seq x y z
N MET A 1 59.52 37.41 -49.36
CA MET A 1 58.36 38.09 -49.97
C MET A 1 57.16 37.20 -49.68
N ILE A 2 56.17 37.67 -48.91
CA ILE A 2 55.07 36.82 -48.40
C ILE A 2 53.82 37.09 -49.24
N ASP A 3 53.24 36.03 -49.78
CA ASP A 3 52.01 36.06 -50.58
C ASP A 3 50.78 36.39 -49.69
N PRO A 4 49.99 37.45 -50.00
CA PRO A 4 48.87 37.90 -49.19
C PRO A 4 47.48 37.45 -49.70
N GLU A 5 47.34 36.34 -50.42
CA GLU A 5 46.03 35.74 -50.79
C GLU A 5 45.26 35.15 -49.57
N ARG A 6 44.92 35.99 -48.58
CA ARG A 6 44.15 35.58 -47.38
C ARG A 6 42.65 35.83 -47.53
N SER A 7 41.95 34.85 -48.10
CA SER A 7 40.58 34.48 -47.69
C SER A 7 39.53 35.61 -47.67
N ARG A 8 38.99 36.00 -48.84
CA ARG A 8 37.69 36.69 -48.92
C ARG A 8 36.54 35.73 -48.57
N ARG A 9 36.28 35.52 -47.27
CA ARG A 9 35.02 34.90 -46.81
C ARG A 9 33.88 35.89 -47.05
N SER A 10 33.07 35.64 -48.07
CA SER A 10 31.85 36.42 -48.33
C SER A 10 30.93 36.35 -47.11
N LEU A 11 30.65 37.49 -46.49
CA LEU A 11 29.67 37.56 -45.40
C LEU A 11 28.30 37.14 -45.93
N PRO A 12 27.54 36.29 -45.20
CA PRO A 12 26.21 35.88 -45.64
C PRO A 12 25.31 37.09 -45.87
N SER A 13 24.53 37.05 -46.95
CA SER A 13 23.54 38.07 -47.24
C SER A 13 22.49 38.17 -46.13
N ARG A 14 21.84 39.34 -46.00
CA ARG A 14 20.79 39.58 -44.99
C ARG A 14 19.67 38.53 -45.03
N ARG A 15 19.37 37.97 -46.22
CA ARG A 15 18.40 36.88 -46.42
C ARG A 15 18.93 35.52 -45.90
N GLN A 16 20.21 35.21 -46.11
CA GLN A 16 20.83 34.00 -45.59
C GLN A 16 20.95 34.00 -44.05
N PHE A 17 21.25 35.15 -43.43
CA PHE A 17 21.22 35.29 -41.97
C PHE A 17 19.81 35.06 -41.39
N ILE A 18 18.77 35.60 -42.01
CA ILE A 18 17.37 35.39 -41.56
C ILE A 18 16.96 33.92 -41.73
N ALA A 19 17.30 33.29 -42.86
CA ALA A 19 17.01 31.88 -43.10
C ALA A 19 17.75 30.94 -42.11
N LEU A 20 19.03 31.20 -41.83
CA LEU A 20 19.80 30.47 -40.82
C LEU A 20 19.24 30.70 -39.40
N GLY A 21 18.83 31.92 -39.07
CA GLY A 21 18.22 32.25 -37.77
C GLY A 21 16.89 31.54 -37.53
N ILE A 22 15.98 31.55 -38.53
CA ILE A 22 14.69 30.86 -38.45
C ILE A 22 14.88 29.34 -38.43
N GLY A 23 15.79 28.80 -39.26
CA GLY A 23 16.12 27.38 -39.28
C GLY A 23 16.71 26.89 -37.96
N ALA A 24 17.65 27.64 -37.37
CA ALA A 24 18.21 27.32 -36.06
C ALA A 24 17.17 27.44 -34.94
N LEU A 25 16.32 28.48 -34.95
CA LEU A 25 15.25 28.66 -33.97
C LEU A 25 14.21 27.54 -34.04
N ALA A 26 13.82 27.11 -35.25
CA ALA A 26 12.99 25.94 -35.45
C ALA A 26 13.66 24.68 -34.90
N VAL A 27 14.89 24.34 -35.32
CA VAL A 27 15.61 23.14 -34.87
C VAL A 27 15.85 23.10 -33.36
N VAL A 28 15.95 24.25 -32.68
CA VAL A 28 16.06 24.34 -31.20
C VAL A 28 14.71 24.30 -30.48
N THR A 29 13.61 24.72 -31.11
CA THR A 29 12.26 24.71 -30.50
C THR A 29 11.46 23.44 -30.77
N THR A 30 11.60 22.83 -31.95
CA THR A 30 10.89 21.60 -32.35
C THR A 30 11.14 20.41 -31.39
N PRO A 31 12.35 20.15 -30.85
CA PRO A 31 12.57 19.07 -29.88
C PRO A 31 11.83 19.27 -28.54
N ARG A 32 11.51 20.52 -28.17
CA ARG A 32 10.70 20.82 -26.98
C ARG A 32 9.21 20.64 -27.25
N LEU A 33 8.72 21.03 -28.43
CA LEU A 33 7.33 20.87 -28.84
C LEU A 33 6.95 19.42 -29.18
N LEU A 34 7.89 18.62 -29.70
CA LEU A 34 7.70 17.18 -29.97
C LEU A 34 7.85 16.27 -28.75
N ARG A 35 8.22 16.82 -27.58
CA ARG A 35 8.31 16.03 -26.34
C ARG A 35 6.91 15.81 -25.79
N ARG A 36 6.13 14.91 -26.41
CA ARG A 36 4.82 14.42 -25.90
C ARG A 36 4.94 14.25 -24.38
N ARG A 37 4.19 15.08 -23.64
CA ARG A 37 4.00 14.93 -22.20
C ARG A 37 3.46 13.52 -21.96
N ARG A 38 3.73 12.97 -20.78
CA ARG A 38 3.03 11.77 -20.35
C ARG A 38 1.61 12.19 -20.03
N GLU A 39 0.65 11.41 -20.47
CA GLU A 39 -0.75 11.50 -20.06
C GLU A 39 -0.91 10.56 -18.85
N LEU A 40 -1.69 11.01 -17.87
CA LEU A 40 -2.01 10.22 -16.68
C LEU A 40 -3.31 9.46 -16.93
N VAL A 41 -3.21 8.16 -17.20
CA VAL A 41 -4.37 7.28 -17.33
C VAL A 41 -4.68 6.69 -15.96
N ARG A 42 -5.91 6.83 -15.48
CA ARG A 42 -6.35 6.33 -14.17
C ARG A 42 -7.58 5.44 -14.29
N ARG A 43 -7.61 4.36 -13.52
CA ARG A 43 -8.80 3.54 -13.29
C ARG A 43 -9.01 3.34 -11.79
N THR A 44 -10.27 3.35 -11.39
CA THR A 44 -10.71 3.09 -10.02
C THR A 44 -11.70 1.92 -10.07
N VAL A 45 -11.47 0.86 -9.29
CA VAL A 45 -12.30 -0.36 -9.31
C VAL A 45 -12.51 -0.93 -7.90
N PRO A 46 -13.69 -1.50 -7.59
CA PRO A 46 -13.88 -2.28 -6.37
C PRO A 46 -13.19 -3.65 -6.52
N VAL A 47 -12.36 -4.03 -5.53
CA VAL A 47 -11.63 -5.31 -5.43
C VAL A 47 -11.05 -5.46 -4.02
N MET A 48 -10.82 -6.68 -3.54
CA MET A 48 -10.19 -6.98 -2.24
C MET A 48 -10.93 -6.35 -1.04
N GLY A 49 -12.27 -6.35 -1.09
CA GLY A 49 -13.13 -5.73 -0.08
C GLY A 49 -12.93 -4.22 0.07
N THR A 50 -12.40 -3.54 -0.95
CA THR A 50 -12.10 -2.11 -0.91
C THR A 50 -12.10 -1.49 -2.32
N ILE A 51 -11.61 -0.26 -2.45
CA ILE A 51 -11.38 0.41 -3.73
C ILE A 51 -9.89 0.35 -4.06
N ALA A 52 -9.58 -0.07 -5.29
CA ALA A 52 -8.26 0.07 -5.88
C ALA A 52 -8.23 1.26 -6.85
N ASP A 53 -7.21 2.10 -6.71
CA ASP A 53 -6.86 3.19 -7.60
C ASP A 53 -5.53 2.85 -8.29
N ILE A 54 -5.53 2.78 -9.61
CA ILE A 54 -4.32 2.56 -10.42
C ILE A 54 -4.19 3.72 -11.40
N ALA A 55 -3.03 4.38 -11.39
CA ALA A 55 -2.68 5.44 -12.30
C ALA A 55 -1.35 5.16 -13.01
N VAL A 56 -1.25 5.46 -14.31
CA VAL A 56 -0.08 5.20 -15.14
C VAL A 56 0.24 6.44 -15.98
N ALA A 57 1.48 6.92 -15.89
CA ALA A 57 1.96 8.08 -16.64
C ALA A 57 2.71 7.62 -17.91
N HIS A 58 2.03 7.65 -19.06
CA HIS A 58 2.53 7.10 -20.33
C HIS A 58 2.25 8.00 -21.54
N ARG A 59 2.83 7.73 -22.71
CA ARG A 59 2.64 8.54 -23.95
C ARG A 59 1.59 7.97 -24.93
N ASP A 60 1.15 6.76 -24.62
CA ASP A 60 0.14 6.01 -25.36
C ASP A 60 -0.89 5.56 -24.31
N GLU A 61 -2.07 6.16 -24.39
CA GLU A 61 -3.21 5.93 -23.51
C GLU A 61 -3.71 4.48 -23.61
N ARG A 62 -3.80 3.92 -24.82
CA ARG A 62 -4.30 2.56 -25.05
C ARG A 62 -3.37 1.53 -24.45
N TYR A 63 -2.06 1.74 -24.60
CA TYR A 63 -1.05 0.88 -23.99
C TYR A 63 -1.07 0.96 -22.45
N ALA A 64 -1.23 2.17 -21.89
CA ALA A 64 -1.40 2.34 -20.45
C ALA A 64 -2.68 1.65 -19.94
N GLN A 65 -3.79 1.75 -20.69
CA GLN A 65 -5.03 1.10 -20.34
C GLN A 65 -4.89 -0.43 -20.32
N ALA A 66 -4.25 -1.02 -21.32
CA ALA A 66 -3.96 -2.47 -21.34
C ALA A 66 -3.07 -2.92 -20.16
N ALA A 67 -2.06 -2.13 -19.78
CA ALA A 67 -1.23 -2.41 -18.61
C ALA A 67 -2.01 -2.30 -17.28
N ILE A 68 -2.92 -1.33 -17.18
CA ILE A 68 -3.82 -1.18 -16.03
C ILE A 68 -4.80 -2.36 -15.94
N ASP A 69 -5.38 -2.81 -17.06
CA ASP A 69 -6.30 -3.96 -17.05
C ASP A 69 -5.59 -5.26 -16.64
N ALA A 70 -4.31 -5.44 -17.01
CA ALA A 70 -3.48 -6.54 -16.51
C ALA A 70 -3.22 -6.44 -15.00
N ALA A 71 -2.93 -5.25 -14.47
CA ALA A 71 -2.77 -5.02 -13.04
C ALA A 71 -4.07 -5.26 -12.24
N ILE A 72 -5.23 -4.91 -12.81
CA ILE A 72 -6.56 -5.21 -12.24
C ILE A 72 -6.83 -6.73 -12.25
N ALA A 73 -6.39 -7.45 -13.29
CA ALA A 73 -6.53 -8.90 -13.36
C ALA A 73 -5.76 -9.62 -12.24
N GLU A 74 -4.54 -9.17 -11.93
CA GLU A 74 -3.77 -9.67 -10.77
C GLU A 74 -4.50 -9.42 -9.44
N LEU A 75 -5.01 -8.20 -9.20
CA LEU A 75 -5.77 -7.88 -7.98
C LEU A 75 -6.99 -8.78 -7.82
N ARG A 76 -7.74 -9.01 -8.91
CA ARG A 76 -8.91 -9.91 -8.93
C ARG A 76 -8.52 -11.37 -8.75
N HIS A 77 -7.35 -11.79 -9.23
CA HIS A 77 -6.84 -13.14 -8.99
C HIS A 77 -6.59 -13.35 -7.49
N VAL A 78 -5.86 -12.44 -6.84
CA VAL A 78 -5.57 -12.49 -5.40
C VAL A 78 -6.87 -12.44 -4.57
N ASP A 79 -7.80 -11.55 -4.92
CA ASP A 79 -9.12 -11.45 -4.25
C ASP A 79 -9.87 -12.79 -4.28
N ARG A 80 -9.98 -13.40 -5.46
CA ARG A 80 -10.69 -14.66 -5.67
C ARG A 80 -10.03 -15.86 -4.98
N THR A 81 -8.70 -15.93 -4.89
CA THR A 81 -8.00 -17.07 -4.28
C THR A 81 -7.86 -16.94 -2.76
N MET A 82 -7.70 -15.70 -2.24
CA MET A 82 -7.31 -15.45 -0.85
C MET A 82 -8.43 -14.87 0.04
N THR A 83 -9.62 -14.63 -0.50
CA THR A 83 -10.78 -14.17 0.29
C THR A 83 -11.26 -15.25 1.26
N ARG A 84 -11.60 -14.89 2.51
CA ARG A 84 -12.29 -15.81 3.43
C ARG A 84 -13.82 -15.82 3.26
N PHE A 85 -14.35 -14.97 2.37
CA PHE A 85 -15.79 -14.75 2.18
C PHE A 85 -16.39 -15.63 1.06
N SER A 86 -15.61 -16.56 0.50
CA SER A 86 -16.09 -17.48 -0.54
C SER A 86 -15.52 -18.88 -0.33
N ASP A 87 -16.40 -19.85 -0.13
CA ASP A 87 -16.10 -21.27 0.03
C ASP A 87 -15.41 -21.90 -1.20
N SER A 88 -15.47 -21.22 -2.36
CA SER A 88 -14.81 -21.64 -3.60
C SER A 88 -13.37 -21.11 -3.77
N SER A 89 -12.91 -20.27 -2.85
CA SER A 89 -11.53 -19.80 -2.79
C SER A 89 -10.62 -20.80 -2.07
N GLU A 90 -9.31 -20.67 -2.23
CA GLU A 90 -8.34 -21.55 -1.57
C GLU A 90 -8.38 -21.38 -0.03
N VAL A 91 -8.49 -20.12 0.43
CA VAL A 91 -8.62 -19.77 1.85
C VAL A 91 -9.96 -20.21 2.45
N GLY A 92 -11.07 -19.97 1.74
CA GLY A 92 -12.40 -20.43 2.18
C GLY A 92 -12.49 -21.94 2.27
N LEU A 93 -11.97 -22.67 1.28
CA LEU A 93 -11.93 -24.13 1.30
C LEU A 93 -11.06 -24.68 2.44
N ALA A 94 -9.90 -24.08 2.70
CA ALA A 94 -9.08 -24.44 3.87
C ALA A 94 -9.84 -24.23 5.19
N ASN A 95 -10.59 -23.14 5.31
CA ASN A 95 -11.41 -22.84 6.50
C ASN A 95 -12.57 -23.83 6.70
N LEU A 96 -13.22 -24.27 5.61
CA LEU A 96 -14.24 -25.33 5.66
C LEU A 96 -13.68 -26.68 6.11
N LYS A 97 -12.37 -26.91 5.92
CA LYS A 97 -11.66 -28.15 6.28
C LYS A 97 -10.87 -28.05 7.59
N ALA A 98 -11.08 -27.00 8.38
CA ALA A 98 -10.43 -26.85 9.68
C ALA A 98 -10.76 -28.03 10.63
N GLY A 99 -9.71 -28.62 11.22
CA GLY A 99 -9.78 -29.85 12.01
C GLY A 99 -9.80 -31.15 11.20
N SER A 100 -9.64 -31.10 9.86
CA SER A 100 -9.79 -32.24 8.95
C SER A 100 -8.59 -32.39 7.99
N GLU A 101 -8.83 -32.78 6.73
CA GLU A 101 -7.80 -33.05 5.71
C GLU A 101 -7.09 -31.78 5.18
N PRO A 102 -5.84 -31.89 4.70
CA PRO A 102 -5.15 -30.78 4.03
C PRO A 102 -5.82 -30.41 2.70
N VAL A 103 -5.72 -29.13 2.35
CA VAL A 103 -6.26 -28.52 1.12
C VAL A 103 -5.10 -28.06 0.23
N LEU A 104 -5.14 -28.38 -1.07
CA LEU A 104 -4.20 -27.86 -2.06
C LEU A 104 -4.41 -26.35 -2.27
N VAL A 105 -3.32 -25.60 -2.36
CA VAL A 105 -3.34 -24.15 -2.59
C VAL A 105 -2.34 -23.75 -3.67
N SER A 106 -2.58 -22.62 -4.33
CA SER A 106 -1.59 -22.04 -5.23
C SER A 106 -0.31 -21.67 -4.48
N ARG A 107 0.83 -21.71 -5.19
CA ARG A 107 2.12 -21.25 -4.64
C ARG A 107 2.06 -19.79 -4.17
N SER A 108 1.24 -18.96 -4.82
CA SER A 108 0.92 -17.58 -4.39
C SER A 108 0.30 -17.53 -3.00
N THR A 109 -0.71 -18.36 -2.73
CA THR A 109 -1.36 -18.44 -1.41
C THR A 109 -0.42 -19.01 -0.34
N ALA A 110 0.33 -20.07 -0.67
CA ALA A 110 1.34 -20.62 0.24
C ALA A 110 2.38 -19.56 0.66
N LEU A 111 2.95 -18.79 -0.29
CA LEU A 111 3.91 -17.71 0.00
C LEU A 111 3.34 -16.62 0.92
N VAL A 112 2.05 -16.25 0.74
CA VAL A 112 1.40 -15.26 1.61
C VAL A 112 1.16 -15.84 3.02
N LEU A 113 0.79 -17.12 3.12
CA LEU A 113 0.62 -17.80 4.41
C LEU A 113 1.94 -17.99 5.15
N GLU A 114 3.04 -18.32 4.45
CA GLU A 114 4.39 -18.39 5.02
C GLU A 114 4.85 -17.05 5.58
N GLU A 115 4.61 -15.94 4.86
CA GLU A 115 4.88 -14.58 5.36
C GLU A 115 3.98 -14.27 6.56
N ALA A 116 2.70 -14.61 6.51
CA ALA A 116 1.76 -14.39 7.60
C ALA A 116 2.16 -15.14 8.89
N LEU A 117 2.58 -16.41 8.78
CA LEU A 117 3.13 -17.18 9.90
C LEU A 117 4.42 -16.58 10.45
N ARG A 118 5.31 -16.07 9.59
CA ARG A 118 6.53 -15.35 10.02
C ARG A 118 6.19 -14.09 10.81
N TRP A 119 5.18 -13.33 10.42
CA TRP A 119 4.72 -12.18 11.21
C TRP A 119 4.00 -12.57 12.49
N ALA A 120 3.27 -13.68 12.49
CA ALA A 120 2.61 -14.17 13.69
C ALA A 120 3.62 -14.56 14.78
N GLU A 121 4.65 -15.33 14.44
CA GLU A 121 5.71 -15.69 15.38
C GLU A 121 6.54 -14.46 15.78
N ALA A 122 6.93 -13.59 14.83
CA ALA A 122 7.71 -12.39 15.12
C ALA A 122 6.97 -11.34 15.98
N SER A 123 5.64 -11.38 16.02
CA SER A 123 4.78 -10.51 16.83
C SER A 123 4.23 -11.18 18.09
N ASP A 124 4.70 -12.40 18.40
CA ASP A 124 4.26 -13.19 19.57
C ASP A 124 2.74 -13.50 19.57
N GLY A 125 2.12 -13.54 18.37
CA GLY A 125 0.67 -13.71 18.17
C GLY A 125 -0.15 -12.42 18.20
N ALA A 126 0.47 -11.23 18.25
CA ALA A 126 -0.26 -9.95 18.15
C ALA A 126 -0.82 -9.69 16.73
N PHE A 127 -0.16 -10.24 15.71
CA PHE A 127 -0.77 -10.60 14.43
C PHE A 127 -1.00 -12.12 14.46
N ASP A 128 -2.18 -12.58 14.07
CA ASP A 128 -2.50 -14.01 13.94
C ASP A 128 -3.43 -14.18 12.74
N PRO A 129 -2.96 -14.79 11.62
CA PRO A 129 -3.76 -14.96 10.42
C PRO A 129 -4.86 -16.00 10.55
N CYS A 130 -5.00 -16.69 11.68
CA CYS A 130 -5.98 -17.74 11.93
C CYS A 130 -7.15 -17.30 12.84
N LEU A 131 -7.30 -15.99 13.06
CA LEU A 131 -8.40 -15.38 13.83
C LEU A 131 -9.72 -15.21 13.04
N GLY A 132 -9.85 -15.77 11.84
CA GLY A 132 -11.01 -15.56 10.95
C GLY A 132 -12.35 -15.90 11.58
N ARG A 133 -12.43 -16.93 12.45
CA ARG A 133 -13.65 -17.22 13.22
C ARG A 133 -13.97 -16.12 14.24
N ALA A 134 -12.97 -15.66 15.00
CA ALA A 134 -13.13 -14.55 15.94
C ALA A 134 -13.55 -13.27 15.20
N MET A 135 -12.96 -12.98 14.04
CA MET A 135 -13.32 -11.83 13.21
C MET A 135 -14.74 -11.92 12.64
N ALA A 136 -15.23 -13.13 12.32
CA ALA A 136 -16.61 -13.34 11.89
C ALA A 136 -17.63 -13.08 13.02
N LEU A 137 -17.30 -13.35 14.29
CA LEU A 137 -18.19 -13.04 15.42
C LEU A 137 -18.44 -11.53 15.59
N TRP A 138 -17.47 -10.69 15.20
CA TRP A 138 -17.58 -9.24 15.33
C TRP A 138 -18.39 -8.56 14.24
N ASP A 139 -18.56 -9.22 13.10
CA ASP A 139 -19.21 -8.74 11.87
C ASP A 139 -19.27 -7.21 11.74
N VAL A 140 -18.11 -6.61 11.48
CA VAL A 140 -17.87 -5.16 11.56
C VAL A 140 -18.73 -4.36 10.55
N GLY A 141 -19.40 -5.03 9.60
CA GLY A 141 -20.36 -4.41 8.68
C GLY A 141 -21.81 -4.40 9.19
N GLU A 142 -22.24 -5.43 9.92
CA GLU A 142 -23.66 -5.64 10.27
C GLU A 142 -23.97 -5.54 11.77
N ARG A 143 -22.97 -5.73 12.66
CA ARG A 143 -23.16 -5.66 14.11
C ARG A 143 -22.85 -4.28 14.69
N ALA A 144 -23.84 -3.68 15.34
CA ALA A 144 -23.69 -2.47 16.15
C ALA A 144 -23.14 -2.74 17.56
N GLU A 145 -23.25 -3.98 18.06
CA GLU A 145 -22.83 -4.38 19.41
C GLU A 145 -21.77 -5.49 19.38
N PRO A 146 -20.83 -5.53 20.34
CA PRO A 146 -19.85 -6.62 20.44
C PRO A 146 -20.51 -8.00 20.61
N PRO A 147 -19.89 -9.09 20.11
CA PRO A 147 -20.37 -10.44 20.37
C PRO A 147 -20.39 -10.77 21.88
N PRO A 148 -21.31 -11.65 22.34
CA PRO A 148 -21.36 -12.10 23.72
C PRO A 148 -20.00 -12.62 24.22
N ALA A 149 -19.60 -12.21 25.42
CA ALA A 149 -18.28 -12.53 25.97
C ALA A 149 -17.96 -14.04 26.00
N GLU A 150 -18.98 -14.89 26.17
CA GLU A 150 -18.88 -16.35 26.14
C GLU A 150 -18.46 -16.92 24.78
N GLN A 151 -18.82 -16.27 23.67
CA GLN A 151 -18.42 -16.67 22.32
C GLN A 151 -16.96 -16.28 22.03
N VAL A 152 -16.46 -15.25 22.71
CA VAL A 152 -15.11 -14.70 22.54
C VAL A 152 -14.11 -15.37 23.48
N SER A 153 -14.51 -15.69 24.71
CA SER A 153 -13.61 -16.17 25.78
C SER A 153 -12.90 -17.47 25.42
N GLY A 154 -13.56 -18.36 24.65
CA GLY A 154 -12.95 -19.59 24.12
C GLY A 154 -11.87 -19.35 23.06
N LEU A 155 -11.80 -18.16 22.44
CA LEU A 155 -10.81 -17.78 21.42
C LEU A 155 -9.74 -16.83 21.97
N ALA A 156 -10.06 -16.06 23.01
CA ALA A 156 -9.21 -15.01 23.56
C ALA A 156 -7.85 -15.55 24.07
N GLY A 157 -6.75 -14.93 23.61
CA GLY A 157 -5.39 -15.28 24.03
C GLY A 157 -4.81 -16.58 23.43
N ARG A 158 -5.59 -17.31 22.61
CA ARG A 158 -5.06 -18.44 21.83
C ARG A 158 -4.20 -17.93 20.67
N ARG A 159 -3.17 -18.71 20.33
CA ARG A 159 -2.29 -18.50 19.18
C ARG A 159 -2.68 -19.47 18.08
N LEU A 160 -3.83 -19.21 17.46
CA LEU A 160 -4.46 -20.10 16.49
C LEU A 160 -3.55 -20.34 15.27
N TYR A 161 -2.68 -19.39 14.92
CA TYR A 161 -1.68 -19.54 13.86
C TYR A 161 -0.77 -20.77 14.04
N ARG A 162 -0.57 -21.25 15.27
CA ARG A 162 0.26 -22.45 15.55
C ARG A 162 -0.41 -23.77 15.14
N SER A 163 -1.69 -23.72 14.78
CA SER A 163 -2.43 -24.86 14.23
C SER A 163 -2.41 -24.93 12.70
N LEU A 164 -1.91 -23.88 12.03
CA LEU A 164 -1.76 -23.84 10.58
C LEU A 164 -0.41 -24.42 10.19
N GLU A 165 -0.46 -25.52 9.44
CA GLU A 165 0.68 -26.17 8.81
C GLU A 165 0.67 -25.88 7.30
N ILE A 166 1.84 -25.63 6.75
CA ILE A 166 2.08 -25.50 5.31
C ILE A 166 3.07 -26.60 4.91
N GLY A 167 2.76 -27.33 3.85
CA GLY A 167 3.58 -28.43 3.34
C GLY A 167 3.26 -28.72 1.88
N GLU A 168 3.43 -29.97 1.47
CA GLU A 168 3.18 -30.41 0.10
C GLU A 168 2.26 -31.64 0.09
N LEU A 169 1.38 -31.72 -0.90
CA LEU A 169 0.55 -32.89 -1.20
C LEU A 169 0.68 -33.17 -2.70
N ALA A 170 1.09 -34.39 -3.06
CA ALA A 170 1.39 -34.79 -4.45
C ALA A 170 2.42 -33.89 -5.19
N GLY A 171 3.30 -33.19 -4.44
CA GLY A 171 4.30 -32.28 -5.00
C GLY A 171 3.82 -30.84 -5.23
N GLU A 172 2.57 -30.54 -4.89
CA GLU A 172 1.99 -29.19 -4.93
C GLU A 172 1.79 -28.63 -3.51
N PRO A 173 1.81 -27.30 -3.30
CA PRO A 173 1.62 -26.71 -1.98
C PRO A 173 0.26 -27.07 -1.37
N ALA A 174 0.27 -27.40 -0.07
CA ALA A 174 -0.92 -27.77 0.68
C ALA A 174 -0.91 -27.14 2.08
N VAL A 175 -2.10 -26.87 2.62
CA VAL A 175 -2.28 -26.29 3.95
C VAL A 175 -3.19 -27.15 4.80
N ARG A 176 -2.91 -27.26 6.09
CA ARG A 176 -3.74 -27.98 7.06
C ARG A 176 -3.97 -27.12 8.28
N ILE A 177 -5.22 -27.01 8.71
CA ILE A 177 -5.59 -26.31 9.94
C ILE A 177 -5.97 -27.40 10.95
N GLY A 178 -5.13 -27.61 11.97
CA GLY A 178 -5.32 -28.67 12.97
C GLY A 178 -6.37 -28.37 14.04
N ASP A 179 -6.66 -27.09 14.28
CA ASP A 179 -7.62 -26.63 15.29
C ASP A 179 -8.95 -26.24 14.61
N PRO A 180 -10.10 -26.86 14.95
CA PRO A 180 -11.36 -26.53 14.30
C PRO A 180 -11.81 -25.08 14.57
N ASP A 181 -11.34 -24.44 15.65
CA ASP A 181 -11.65 -23.03 15.96
C ASP A 181 -10.81 -22.03 15.16
N ALA A 182 -9.72 -22.48 14.53
CA ALA A 182 -8.90 -21.65 13.66
C ALA A 182 -9.56 -21.48 12.28
N ALA A 183 -9.43 -20.29 11.71
CA ALA A 183 -9.78 -20.03 10.31
C ALA A 183 -8.91 -18.89 9.77
N ILE A 184 -8.37 -19.08 8.58
CA ILE A 184 -7.50 -18.13 7.88
C ILE A 184 -8.28 -16.86 7.52
N ASP A 185 -7.74 -15.70 7.88
CA ASP A 185 -8.09 -14.37 7.39
C ASP A 185 -6.80 -13.64 6.96
N LEU A 186 -6.68 -13.36 5.66
CA LEU A 186 -5.52 -12.67 5.08
C LEU A 186 -5.77 -11.16 4.89
N GLY A 187 -6.83 -10.59 5.45
CA GLY A 187 -7.19 -9.17 5.29
C GLY A 187 -6.11 -8.18 5.73
N GLY A 188 -5.23 -8.58 6.65
CA GLY A 188 -4.08 -7.78 7.11
C GLY A 188 -2.79 -7.91 6.27
N ILE A 189 -2.76 -8.75 5.22
CA ILE A 189 -1.55 -9.03 4.44
C ILE A 189 -1.79 -9.13 2.92
N ALA A 190 -2.93 -9.69 2.49
CA ALA A 190 -3.20 -9.97 1.07
C ALA A 190 -3.23 -8.71 0.20
N LYS A 191 -3.70 -7.57 0.71
CA LYS A 191 -3.71 -6.29 -0.04
C LYS A 191 -2.31 -5.82 -0.40
N GLY A 192 -1.37 -5.88 0.54
CA GLY A 192 0.05 -5.58 0.30
C GLY A 192 0.64 -6.45 -0.82
N TYR A 193 0.30 -7.74 -0.83
CA TYR A 193 0.67 -8.69 -1.89
C TYR A 193 -0.01 -8.40 -3.23
N GLY A 194 -1.31 -8.08 -3.23
CA GLY A 194 -2.04 -7.65 -4.42
C GLY A 194 -1.41 -6.42 -5.08
N VAL A 195 -0.97 -5.45 -4.28
CA VAL A 195 -0.20 -4.29 -4.75
C VAL A 195 1.14 -4.72 -5.36
N ASP A 196 1.89 -5.66 -4.74
CA ASP A 196 3.12 -6.21 -5.33
C ASP A 196 2.86 -6.89 -6.69
N ARG A 197 1.80 -7.72 -6.79
CA ARG A 197 1.40 -8.38 -8.04
C ARG A 197 1.03 -7.38 -9.14
N ALA A 198 0.18 -6.40 -8.82
CA ALA A 198 -0.22 -5.34 -9.74
C ALA A 198 0.98 -4.50 -10.24
N VAL A 199 1.93 -4.18 -9.35
CA VAL A 199 3.18 -3.50 -9.70
C VAL A 199 4.06 -4.34 -10.62
N GLU A 200 4.13 -5.66 -10.41
CA GLU A 200 4.87 -6.55 -11.29
C GLU A 200 4.24 -6.67 -12.67
N ALA A 201 2.90 -6.76 -12.76
CA ALA A 201 2.17 -6.71 -14.03
C ALA A 201 2.46 -5.40 -14.79
N LEU A 202 2.40 -4.24 -14.13
CA LEU A 202 2.79 -2.96 -14.73
C LEU A 202 4.24 -3.00 -15.24
N ARG A 203 5.18 -3.53 -14.45
CA ARG A 203 6.59 -3.66 -14.85
C ARG A 203 6.80 -4.61 -16.03
N SER A 204 6.00 -5.67 -16.16
CA SER A 204 6.06 -6.58 -17.32
C SER A 204 5.63 -5.91 -18.62
N TYR A 205 4.72 -4.93 -18.55
CA TYR A 205 4.36 -4.01 -19.64
C TYR A 205 5.37 -2.86 -19.82
N GLY A 206 6.52 -2.87 -19.13
CA GLY A 206 7.52 -1.80 -19.21
C GLY A 206 7.07 -0.47 -18.58
N ILE A 207 6.00 -0.48 -17.77
CA ILE A 207 5.55 0.71 -17.05
C ILE A 207 6.42 0.90 -15.80
N TYR A 208 7.14 2.03 -15.78
CA TYR A 208 7.99 2.45 -14.65
C TYR A 208 7.61 3.81 -14.07
N ASN A 209 6.39 4.29 -14.36
CA ASN A 209 5.86 5.56 -13.89
C ASN A 209 4.36 5.34 -13.64
N GLY A 210 3.99 5.11 -12.38
CA GLY A 210 2.61 4.80 -12.01
C GLY A 210 2.43 4.68 -10.50
N LEU A 211 1.17 4.60 -10.10
CA LEU A 211 0.73 4.51 -8.71
C LEU A 211 -0.30 3.39 -8.61
N VAL A 212 -0.12 2.48 -7.66
CA VAL A 212 -1.11 1.46 -7.30
C VAL A 212 -1.46 1.68 -5.84
N ASN A 213 -2.75 1.85 -5.55
CA ASN A 213 -3.28 2.01 -4.20
C ASN A 213 -4.47 1.06 -4.01
N VAL A 214 -4.47 0.23 -2.97
CA VAL A 214 -5.56 -0.71 -2.66
C VAL A 214 -5.97 -0.50 -1.20
N GLY A 215 -7.03 0.25 -0.97
CA GLY A 215 -7.53 0.54 0.38
C GLY A 215 -6.53 1.22 1.34
N GLY A 216 -5.51 1.91 0.81
CA GLY A 216 -4.46 2.58 1.58
C GLY A 216 -3.09 1.90 1.48
N ASP A 217 -3.01 0.63 1.08
CA ASP A 217 -1.74 -0.01 0.71
C ASP A 217 -1.29 0.51 -0.66
N LEU A 218 -0.14 1.17 -0.73
CA LEU A 218 0.26 1.94 -1.89
C LEU A 218 1.69 1.66 -2.33
N TYR A 219 1.92 1.64 -3.64
CA TYR A 219 3.25 1.62 -4.25
C TYR A 219 3.37 2.67 -5.37
N ALA A 220 4.47 3.42 -5.38
CA ALA A 220 4.73 4.47 -6.36
C ALA A 220 5.96 4.16 -7.24
N LEU A 221 5.69 3.73 -8.47
CA LEU A 221 6.67 3.53 -9.53
C LEU A 221 7.15 4.87 -10.08
N GLY A 222 8.45 5.13 -10.00
CA GLY A 222 9.11 6.25 -10.65
C GLY A 222 8.60 7.62 -10.21
N VAL A 223 8.01 8.35 -11.15
CA VAL A 223 7.61 9.76 -11.02
C VAL A 223 6.28 9.99 -11.74
N SER A 224 5.61 11.11 -11.43
CA SER A 224 4.37 11.54 -12.06
C SER A 224 4.53 11.84 -13.55
N GLU A 225 3.41 12.23 -14.18
CA GLU A 225 3.33 12.76 -15.54
C GLU A 225 4.19 14.00 -15.78
N ASP A 226 4.37 14.85 -14.75
CA ASP A 226 5.25 16.03 -14.77
C ASP A 226 6.74 15.68 -14.55
N GLY A 227 7.05 14.52 -13.97
CA GLY A 227 8.41 14.06 -13.67
C GLY A 227 8.87 14.26 -12.22
N ASP A 228 7.96 14.71 -11.35
CA ASP A 228 8.17 14.89 -9.92
C ASP A 228 7.79 13.62 -9.12
N PRO A 229 8.22 13.50 -7.84
CA PRO A 229 7.73 12.44 -6.96
C PRO A 229 6.20 12.43 -6.88
N TRP A 230 5.61 11.24 -6.67
CA TRP A 230 4.17 11.12 -6.46
C TRP A 230 3.78 11.76 -5.13
N LYS A 231 2.79 12.66 -5.15
CA LYS A 231 2.26 13.29 -3.94
C LYS A 231 1.11 12.45 -3.41
N VAL A 232 1.29 11.88 -2.22
CA VAL A 232 0.33 11.00 -1.55
C VAL A 232 -0.18 11.68 -0.28
N GLY A 233 -1.48 11.97 -0.22
CA GLY A 233 -2.13 12.52 0.96
C GLY A 233 -2.33 11.45 2.05
N ILE A 234 -2.03 11.80 3.30
CA ILE A 234 -2.36 11.02 4.49
C ILE A 234 -3.69 11.56 5.04
N ARG A 235 -4.76 10.77 4.97
CA ARG A 235 -6.09 11.15 5.48
C ARG A 235 -6.12 11.22 7.00
N ASP A 236 -6.88 12.16 7.57
CA ASP A 236 -7.11 12.20 9.02
C ASP A 236 -8.12 11.10 9.43
N PRO A 237 -7.80 10.23 10.42
CA PRO A 237 -8.73 9.22 10.90
C PRO A 237 -9.96 9.77 11.66
N ASP A 238 -9.94 11.07 12.00
CA ASP A 238 -11.02 11.79 12.67
C ASP A 238 -11.83 12.67 11.70
N ASP A 239 -11.27 13.03 10.53
CA ASP A 239 -11.94 13.75 9.44
C ASP A 239 -11.76 13.02 8.08
N PRO A 240 -12.81 12.33 7.58
CA PRO A 240 -12.76 11.60 6.31
C PRO A 240 -12.43 12.44 5.06
N GLN A 241 -12.61 13.76 5.11
CA GLN A 241 -12.27 14.69 4.01
C GLN A 241 -10.92 15.38 4.24
N GLY A 242 -10.44 15.42 5.49
CA GLY A 242 -9.20 16.04 5.92
C GLY A 242 -7.94 15.26 5.56
N LEU A 243 -6.83 15.97 5.38
CA LEU A 243 -5.49 15.41 5.28
C LEU A 243 -4.65 15.86 6.48
N VAL A 244 -4.01 14.92 7.18
CA VAL A 244 -2.98 15.20 8.20
C VAL A 244 -1.71 15.77 7.55
N GLY A 245 -1.46 15.41 6.29
CA GLY A 245 -0.31 15.88 5.53
C GLY A 245 -0.22 15.24 4.15
N THR A 246 0.84 15.58 3.42
CA THR A 246 1.18 14.97 2.12
C THR A 246 2.63 14.51 2.17
N VAL A 247 2.90 13.33 1.62
CA VAL A 247 4.24 12.74 1.50
C VAL A 247 4.59 12.57 0.02
N GLU A 248 5.84 12.83 -0.32
CA GLU A 248 6.39 12.54 -1.64
C GLU A 248 6.93 11.10 -1.69
N VAL A 249 6.57 10.35 -2.72
CA VAL A 249 6.77 8.89 -2.84
C VAL A 249 7.34 8.57 -4.23
N SER A 250 8.41 7.76 -4.28
CA SER A 250 9.11 7.40 -5.53
C SER A 250 10.10 6.25 -5.31
N ASP A 251 9.98 5.15 -6.06
CA ASP A 251 10.96 4.04 -6.06
C ASP A 251 12.27 4.34 -6.83
N ARG A 252 12.38 5.52 -7.48
CA ARG A 252 13.56 5.93 -8.28
C ARG A 252 14.47 6.96 -7.64
N ARG A 253 13.98 7.78 -6.70
CA ARG A 253 14.79 8.86 -6.10
C ARG A 253 15.27 8.47 -4.70
N ARG A 254 16.60 8.47 -4.49
CA ARG A 254 17.19 8.36 -3.13
C ARG A 254 16.67 9.52 -2.28
N GLY A 255 16.03 9.19 -1.16
CA GLY A 255 15.29 10.17 -0.35
C GLY A 255 13.95 9.60 0.07
N TYR A 256 13.21 9.09 -0.90
CA TYR A 256 11.77 8.88 -0.84
C TYR A 256 11.40 7.44 -0.46
N VAL A 257 10.17 7.28 0.03
CA VAL A 257 9.55 5.98 0.28
C VAL A 257 9.00 5.47 -1.06
N GLY A 258 9.06 4.16 -1.33
CA GLY A 258 8.48 3.54 -2.52
C GLY A 258 7.14 2.83 -2.27
N ARG A 259 6.92 2.34 -1.05
CA ARG A 259 5.75 1.59 -0.57
C ARG A 259 5.24 2.17 0.74
N LEU A 260 3.95 2.47 0.82
CA LEU A 260 3.28 2.97 2.02
C LEU A 260 2.23 1.96 2.47
N HIS A 261 2.16 1.68 3.76
CA HIS A 261 1.10 0.90 4.39
C HIS A 261 0.29 1.81 5.32
N PRO A 262 -1.04 1.64 5.44
CA PRO A 262 -1.87 2.45 6.30
C PRO A 262 -1.65 2.07 7.78
N VAL A 263 -0.96 2.92 8.53
CA VAL A 263 -0.84 2.79 9.99
C VAL A 263 -2.13 3.33 10.63
N LEU A 264 -3.19 2.53 10.62
CA LEU A 264 -4.40 2.83 11.37
C LEU A 264 -4.12 2.61 12.86
N PRO A 265 -4.25 3.64 13.73
CA PRO A 265 -4.27 3.40 15.17
C PRO A 265 -5.54 2.59 15.46
N ALA A 266 -5.38 1.39 16.03
CA ALA A 266 -6.51 0.56 16.41
C ALA A 266 -7.43 1.35 17.35
N ARG A 267 -8.63 1.70 16.89
CA ARG A 267 -9.67 2.28 17.74
C ARG A 267 -9.99 1.25 18.83
N ARG A 268 -9.52 1.50 20.05
CA ARG A 268 -9.77 0.62 21.20
C ARG A 268 -11.29 0.48 21.35
N PRO A 269 -11.87 -0.74 21.29
CA PRO A 269 -13.26 -0.91 21.65
C PRO A 269 -13.46 -0.47 23.12
N PRO A 270 -14.62 0.08 23.49
CA PRO A 270 -14.89 0.49 24.85
C PRO A 270 -14.85 -0.73 25.78
N LEU A 271 -13.80 -0.85 26.58
CA LEU A 271 -13.67 -1.92 27.56
C LEU A 271 -14.69 -1.74 28.71
N PRO A 272 -15.40 -2.80 29.12
CA PRO A 272 -16.30 -2.73 30.27
C PRO A 272 -15.52 -2.43 31.57
N PRO A 273 -16.15 -1.78 32.57
CA PRO A 273 -15.43 -1.15 33.68
C PRO A 273 -14.61 -2.12 34.56
N HIS A 274 -14.91 -3.41 34.54
CA HIS A 274 -14.24 -4.46 35.33
C HIS A 274 -12.87 -4.88 34.77
N ALA A 275 -12.55 -4.59 33.50
CA ALA A 275 -11.28 -5.02 32.87
C ALA A 275 -10.07 -4.09 33.19
N ARG A 276 -10.26 -3.03 33.97
CA ARG A 276 -9.27 -1.94 34.15
C ARG A 276 -8.04 -2.28 35.01
N SER A 277 -7.98 -3.46 35.64
CA SER A 277 -6.91 -3.84 36.56
C SER A 277 -5.70 -4.54 35.91
N LEU A 278 -5.82 -5.04 34.67
CA LEU A 278 -4.81 -5.91 34.06
C LEU A 278 -3.91 -5.26 32.99
N ASP A 279 -4.30 -4.13 32.38
CA ASP A 279 -3.45 -3.46 31.36
C ASP A 279 -2.63 -2.28 31.94
N ARG A 280 -1.35 -2.56 32.22
CA ARG A 280 -0.30 -1.55 32.42
C ARG A 280 0.90 -1.75 31.49
N ARG A 281 0.77 -2.52 30.40
CA ARG A 281 1.95 -2.95 29.59
C ARG A 281 1.79 -2.89 28.06
N ALA A 282 0.70 -2.34 27.51
CA ALA A 282 0.59 -2.04 26.08
C ALA A 282 0.88 -0.56 25.76
N ALA A 283 2.13 -0.22 25.42
CA ALA A 283 2.48 1.08 24.84
C ALA A 283 2.29 1.05 23.30
N PRO A 284 1.81 2.14 22.65
CA PRO A 284 1.67 2.19 21.21
C PRO A 284 3.05 2.23 20.52
N CYS A 285 3.37 1.19 19.75
CA CYS A 285 4.62 1.10 18.98
C CYS A 285 4.36 1.43 17.51
N GLY A 286 4.69 2.65 17.08
CA GLY A 286 4.69 3.06 15.67
C GLY A 286 6.08 3.47 15.22
N HIS A 287 6.64 2.81 14.21
CA HIS A 287 7.85 3.23 13.48
C HIS A 287 7.64 2.92 12.00
N ALA A 288 7.95 3.90 11.13
CA ALA A 288 8.02 3.66 9.69
C ALA A 288 9.45 3.21 9.33
N GLN A 289 9.56 2.10 8.59
CA GLN A 289 10.85 1.55 8.14
C GLN A 289 11.16 2.02 6.69
N ARG A 290 12.45 2.18 6.38
CA ARG A 290 12.93 2.77 5.12
C ARG A 290 13.98 1.86 4.49
N ASP A 291 13.52 0.90 3.70
CA ASP A 291 14.36 -0.18 3.20
C ASP A 291 14.75 -0.05 1.73
N GLY A 292 15.99 -0.43 1.43
CA GLY A 292 16.55 -0.44 0.08
C GLY A 292 16.28 -1.76 -0.65
N HIS A 293 16.41 -1.73 -1.98
CA HIS A 293 16.14 -2.82 -2.93
C HIS A 293 16.34 -4.27 -2.41
N GLY A 294 15.25 -4.90 -1.95
CA GLY A 294 15.15 -6.32 -1.65
C GLY A 294 13.92 -6.94 -2.33
N ARG A 295 13.99 -8.23 -2.70
CA ARG A 295 12.90 -8.98 -3.35
C ARG A 295 12.15 -9.88 -2.35
N GLY A 296 11.59 -9.28 -1.30
CA GLY A 296 10.69 -9.97 -0.36
C GLY A 296 9.23 -9.55 -0.56
N LEU A 297 8.29 -10.32 0.01
CA LEU A 297 7.01 -9.73 0.43
C LEU A 297 7.33 -8.68 1.50
N HIS A 298 6.74 -7.49 1.40
CA HIS A 298 6.92 -6.45 2.41
C HIS A 298 5.59 -6.17 3.10
N VAL A 299 5.54 -6.49 4.38
CA VAL A 299 4.39 -6.28 5.26
C VAL A 299 4.86 -5.43 6.44
N GLY A 300 4.13 -4.35 6.75
CA GLY A 300 4.46 -3.46 7.84
C GLY A 300 4.04 -4.01 9.21
N GLY A 301 4.75 -5.01 9.74
CA GLY A 301 4.51 -5.53 11.09
C GLY A 301 5.32 -4.83 12.18
N CYS A 302 4.69 -4.51 13.32
CA CYS A 302 5.28 -3.75 14.41
C CYS A 302 6.36 -4.54 15.19
N ARG A 303 7.65 -4.30 14.91
CA ARG A 303 8.75 -4.84 15.74
C ARG A 303 8.91 -4.07 17.06
N GLY A 304 8.76 -4.77 18.18
CA GLY A 304 9.17 -4.28 19.50
C GLY A 304 10.65 -4.53 19.79
N HIS A 305 11.54 -3.60 19.43
CA HIS A 305 12.97 -3.72 19.79
C HIS A 305 13.28 -3.13 21.18
N ARG A 306 13.97 -3.92 22.02
CA ARG A 306 14.65 -3.40 23.22
C ARG A 306 15.74 -2.40 22.83
N ARG A 307 15.89 -1.36 23.64
CA ARG A 307 16.81 -0.24 23.42
C ARG A 307 18.26 -0.70 23.27
N LEU A 308 18.89 -0.32 22.17
CA LEU A 308 20.32 0.01 22.14
C LEU A 308 20.43 1.49 21.80
N ARG A 309 21.09 2.25 22.69
CA ARG A 309 21.50 3.63 22.40
C ARG A 309 22.69 3.56 21.44
N ASP A 310 22.59 4.20 20.29
CA ASP A 310 23.67 5.06 19.78
C ASP A 310 23.13 6.03 18.73
N GLY A 311 23.62 7.27 18.77
CA GLY A 311 22.98 8.40 18.09
C GLY A 311 23.54 8.71 16.71
N ARG A 312 22.66 8.88 15.71
CA ARG A 312 22.88 9.68 14.49
C ARG A 312 21.59 10.41 14.10
N PRO A 313 21.63 11.69 13.72
CA PRO A 313 20.44 12.46 13.36
C PRO A 313 20.04 12.20 11.89
N GLY A 314 18.74 12.04 11.61
CA GLY A 314 18.26 11.91 10.22
C GLY A 314 16.96 11.16 9.96
N CYS A 315 15.96 11.22 10.85
CA CYS A 315 14.63 10.64 10.61
C CYS A 315 13.53 11.66 10.91
N GLY A 316 12.73 12.01 9.90
CA GLY A 316 11.45 12.70 10.09
C GLY A 316 10.33 11.68 10.20
N ALA A 317 9.61 11.70 11.33
CA ALA A 317 8.43 10.87 11.55
C ALA A 317 7.25 11.77 11.96
N ALA A 318 6.10 11.60 11.30
CA ALA A 318 4.86 12.26 11.68
C ALA A 318 4.00 11.26 12.47
N ALA A 319 3.86 11.48 13.77
CA ALA A 319 2.98 10.71 14.65
C ALA A 319 2.16 11.67 15.51
N LYS A 320 0.82 11.66 15.35
CA LYS A 320 -0.13 12.44 16.15
C LYS A 320 -0.30 11.75 17.50
N ALA A 321 0.35 12.26 18.54
CA ALA A 321 0.09 11.79 19.91
C ALA A 321 -1.30 12.27 20.37
N PRO A 322 -2.11 11.45 21.06
CA PRO A 322 -3.40 11.88 21.58
C PRO A 322 -3.21 12.93 22.69
N GLY A 323 -3.61 14.18 22.40
CA GLY A 323 -3.43 15.30 23.32
C GLY A 323 -4.38 15.25 24.51
N THR A 324 -3.83 15.04 25.72
CA THR A 324 -4.54 15.33 26.96
C THR A 324 -4.46 16.83 27.26
N GLY A 325 -5.54 17.58 26.98
CA GLY A 325 -5.61 19.02 27.23
C GLY A 325 -7.03 19.47 27.55
N ARG A 326 -7.33 19.63 28.83
CA ARG A 326 -8.61 20.17 29.34
C ARG A 326 -8.33 21.50 30.01
N GLN A 327 -8.69 22.62 29.39
CA GLN A 327 -8.86 23.91 30.07
C GLN A 327 -9.70 24.89 29.22
N ASP A 328 -10.88 25.18 29.76
CA ASP A 328 -11.60 26.47 29.84
C ASP A 328 -11.83 27.38 28.60
N ARG A 329 -13.12 27.70 28.44
CA ARG A 329 -13.74 28.78 27.63
C ARG A 329 -13.57 30.14 28.36
N PRO A 330 -13.75 31.34 27.74
CA PRO A 330 -14.95 31.64 26.92
C PRO A 330 -14.86 32.68 25.75
N LEU A 331 -15.95 32.66 24.96
CA LEU A 331 -16.57 33.74 24.17
C LEU A 331 -15.76 34.50 23.10
N GLY A 332 -16.23 34.37 21.85
CA GLY A 332 -15.97 35.25 20.70
C GLY A 332 -17.03 34.97 19.62
N ILE A 333 -17.64 36.01 19.06
CA ILE A 333 -18.78 35.93 18.14
C ILE A 333 -18.29 36.07 16.70
N GLU A 334 -18.81 35.28 15.75
CA GLU A 334 -19.34 35.72 14.42
C GLU A 334 -19.71 34.55 13.50
N ALA A 335 -20.75 34.78 12.67
CA ALA A 335 -21.18 34.01 11.50
C ALA A 335 -21.50 35.06 10.39
N PRO A 336 -21.35 34.79 9.07
CA PRO A 336 -22.03 33.72 8.31
C PRO A 336 -21.01 32.90 7.45
N ALA A 337 -21.29 32.20 6.34
CA ALA A 337 -22.45 32.02 5.45
C ALA A 337 -22.42 30.62 4.76
N PRO A 338 -23.45 30.19 3.99
CA PRO A 338 -23.50 28.84 3.42
C PRO A 338 -22.76 28.72 2.08
N VAL A 339 -22.31 27.50 1.76
CA VAL A 339 -21.86 27.11 0.41
C VAL A 339 -22.95 26.25 -0.24
N THR A 340 -23.30 26.59 -1.48
CA THR A 340 -24.33 25.93 -2.29
C THR A 340 -23.71 24.82 -3.15
N VAL A 341 -24.46 23.70 -3.27
CA VAL A 341 -24.37 22.57 -4.24
C VAL A 341 -23.07 22.43 -5.04
#